data_AF-A0A957NJ26-F1
#
_entry.id   AF-A0A957NJ26-F1
#
_cell.length_a   1.000
_cell.length_b   1.000
_cell.length_c   1.000
_cell.angle_alpha   90.00
_cell.angle_beta   90.00
_cell.angle_gamma   90.00
#
_symmetry.space_group_name_H-M   'P 1'
#
loop_
_entity.id
_entity.type
_entity.pdbx_description
1 polymer ?
#
loop_
_entity_poly.entity_id
_entity_poly.type
_entity_poly.pdbx_seq_one_letter_code
_entity_poly.pdbx_strand_id
1 'polypeptide(L)'
;MAFEQVSNKADFIEQEHATLDFWRENSIFEKMRDLHRGQPKWSFIDGPITANNPMGVHHGWGRTFKDLYSRFWTMRGRELRWQNGFDCQGLWVE
;
A
#
# COMPACT_ATOMS: atom_id res chain seq x y z
N MET A 1 5.27 29.97 14.03
CA MET A 1 6.23 28.88 13.72
C MET A 1 6.78 29.16 12.34
N ALA A 2 8.10 29.21 12.18
CA ALA A 2 8.72 29.31 10.86
C ALA A 2 8.80 27.90 10.25
N PHE A 3 8.59 27.79 8.95
CA PHE A 3 8.81 26.52 8.24
C PHE A 3 10.31 26.22 8.19
N GLU A 4 10.67 24.93 8.24
CA GLU A 4 12.04 24.50 7.99
C GLU A 4 12.39 24.74 6.52
N GLN A 5 13.61 25.23 6.28
CA GLN A 5 14.10 25.46 4.94
C GLN A 5 14.43 24.11 4.30
N VAL A 6 13.73 23.78 3.22
CA VAL A 6 13.96 22.56 2.43
C VAL A 6 14.94 22.80 1.28
N SER A 7 15.76 21.79 0.99
CA SER A 7 16.66 21.77 -0.15
C SER A 7 15.89 21.88 -1.48
N ASN A 8 16.47 22.57 -2.46
CA ASN A 8 15.95 22.59 -3.84
C ASN A 8 16.38 21.36 -4.66
N LYS A 9 17.27 20.52 -4.12
CA LYS A 9 17.63 19.21 -4.68
C LYS A 9 16.83 18.15 -3.95
N ALA A 10 15.95 17.46 -4.68
CA ALA A 10 15.19 16.34 -4.16
C ALA A 10 15.99 15.04 -4.31
N ASP A 11 16.13 14.31 -3.21
CA ASP A 11 16.50 12.89 -3.22
C ASP A 11 15.24 12.07 -2.90
N PHE A 12 14.60 11.53 -3.93
CA PHE A 12 13.35 10.81 -3.77
C PHE A 12 13.54 9.46 -3.06
N ILE A 13 14.69 8.80 -3.23
CA ILE A 13 14.94 7.50 -2.62
C ILE A 13 15.05 7.66 -1.11
N GLU A 14 15.80 8.65 -0.65
CA GLU A 14 15.92 8.97 0.77
C GLU A 14 14.56 9.38 1.37
N GLN A 15 13.80 10.23 0.66
CA GLN A 15 12.50 10.70 1.11
C GLN A 15 11.45 9.58 1.21
N GLU A 16 11.45 8.65 0.25
CA GLU A 16 10.57 7.47 0.27
C GLU A 16 10.90 6.57 1.45
N HIS A 17 12.19 6.29 1.70
CA HIS A 17 12.62 5.52 2.86
C HIS A 17 12.24 6.20 4.18
N ALA A 18 12.50 7.51 4.32
CA ALA A 18 12.12 8.28 5.50
C ALA A 18 10.60 8.24 5.75
N THR A 19 9.79 8.30 4.68
CA THR A 19 8.33 8.17 4.78
C THR A 19 7.90 6.78 5.25
N LEU A 20 8.51 5.72 4.70
CA LEU A 20 8.22 4.34 5.09
C LEU A 20 8.61 4.06 6.55
N ASP A 21 9.73 4.61 7.01
CA ASP A 21 10.18 4.48 8.39
C ASP A 21 9.25 5.24 9.33
N PHE A 22 8.88 6.47 8.99
CA PHE A 22 7.88 7.24 9.73
C PHE A 22 6.55 6.48 9.85
N TRP A 23 6.04 5.89 8.76
CA TRP A 23 4.79 5.11 8.81
C TRP A 23 4.88 3.89 9.72
N ARG A 24 6.04 3.20 9.71
CA ARG A 24 6.29 2.00 10.51
C ARG A 24 6.39 2.32 11.99
N GLU A 25 7.23 3.29 12.34
CA GLU A 25 7.48 3.73 13.72
C GLU A 25 6.21 4.25 14.38
N ASN A 26 5.34 4.89 13.60
CA ASN A 26 4.11 5.50 14.11
C ASN A 26 2.86 4.63 13.91
N SER A 27 3.00 3.39 13.40
CA SER A 27 1.89 2.48 13.10
C SER A 27 0.75 3.17 12.32
N ILE A 28 1.11 3.94 11.30
CA ILE A 28 0.17 4.80 10.56
C ILE A 28 -0.91 3.97 9.87
N PHE A 29 -0.56 2.80 9.36
CA PHE A 29 -1.50 1.92 8.69
C PHE A 29 -2.57 1.38 9.64
N GLU A 30 -2.17 0.95 10.85
CA GLU A 30 -3.07 0.47 11.89
C GLU A 30 -3.99 1.60 12.37
N LYS A 31 -3.44 2.79 12.63
CA LYS A 31 -4.21 3.98 12.99
C LYS A 31 -5.26 4.32 11.93
N MET A 32 -4.89 4.26 10.66
CA MET A 32 -5.83 4.47 9.55
C MET A 32 -6.93 3.41 9.53
N ARG A 33 -6.61 2.14 9.77
CA ARG A 33 -7.61 1.05 9.83
C ARG A 33 -8.57 1.24 10.99
N ASP A 34 -8.07 1.63 12.16
CA ASP A 34 -8.90 1.84 13.35
C ASP A 34 -9.81 3.05 13.20
N LEU A 35 -9.35 4.13 12.57
CA LEU A 35 -10.16 5.31 12.26
C LEU A 35 -11.41 4.97 11.43
N HIS A 36 -11.31 3.97 10.56
CA HIS A 36 -12.39 3.57 9.65
C HIS A 36 -13.15 2.32 10.11
N ARG A 37 -12.86 1.79 11.29
CA ARG A 37 -13.54 0.60 11.82
C ARG A 37 -15.03 0.86 12.02
N GLY A 38 -15.88 -0.03 11.51
CA GLY A 38 -17.34 0.08 11.61
C GLY A 38 -17.97 1.01 10.57
N GLN A 39 -17.17 1.63 9.70
CA GLN A 39 -17.69 2.42 8.59
C GLN A 39 -18.25 1.51 7.48
N PRO A 40 -19.05 2.06 6.54
CA PRO A 40 -19.51 1.29 5.39
C PRO A 40 -18.36 0.62 4.64
N LYS A 41 -18.48 -0.69 4.42
CA LYS A 41 -17.41 -1.48 3.81
C LYS A 41 -17.25 -1.17 2.32
N TRP A 42 -16.01 -1.17 1.86
CA TRP A 42 -15.65 -1.30 0.46
C TRP A 42 -14.71 -2.49 0.29
N SER A 43 -15.00 -3.33 -0.70
CA SER A 43 -14.26 -4.56 -0.93
C SER A 43 -13.74 -4.58 -2.36
N PHE A 44 -12.47 -4.96 -2.49
CA PHE A 44 -11.81 -5.27 -3.75
C PHE A 44 -11.13 -6.63 -3.59
N ILE A 45 -11.29 -7.50 -4.59
CA ILE A 45 -10.66 -8.81 -4.60
C ILE A 45 -9.51 -8.75 -5.59
N ASP A 46 -8.28 -8.83 -5.08
CA ASP A 46 -7.10 -8.94 -5.92
C ASP A 46 -6.85 -10.39 -6.34
N GLY A 47 -6.44 -10.58 -7.60
CA GLY A 47 -5.92 -11.86 -8.06
C GLY A 47 -4.58 -12.13 -7.38
N PRO A 48 -4.38 -13.31 -6.74
CA PRO A 48 -3.12 -13.64 -6.10
C PRO A 48 -2.00 -13.75 -7.15
N ILE A 49 -0.80 -13.30 -6.80
CA ILE A 49 0.39 -13.50 -7.65
C ILE A 49 0.92 -14.91 -7.40
N THR A 50 1.25 -15.66 -8.45
CA THR A 50 1.89 -16.97 -8.29
C THR A 50 3.29 -16.82 -7.67
N ALA A 51 3.55 -17.55 -6.59
CA ALA A 51 4.79 -17.47 -5.82
C ALA A 51 5.94 -18.29 -6.44
N ASN A 52 6.25 -18.06 -7.71
CA ASN A 52 7.26 -18.85 -8.43
C ASN A 52 8.47 -18.04 -8.95
N ASN A 53 8.38 -16.71 -9.02
CA ASN A 53 9.44 -15.85 -9.55
C ASN A 53 9.42 -14.46 -8.89
N PRO A 54 10.54 -13.70 -8.96
CA PRO A 54 10.57 -12.30 -8.55
C PRO A 54 9.56 -11.43 -9.32
N MET A 55 9.03 -10.41 -8.66
CA MET A 55 8.07 -9.49 -9.29
C MET A 55 8.75 -8.59 -10.34
N GLY A 56 8.30 -8.69 -11.60
CA GLY A 56 8.63 -7.71 -12.64
C GLY A 56 7.82 -6.40 -12.57
N VAL A 57 8.23 -5.39 -13.35
CA VAL A 57 7.64 -4.03 -13.42
C VAL A 57 6.11 -4.03 -13.63
N HIS A 58 5.59 -4.96 -14.42
CA HIS A 58 4.15 -5.09 -14.67
C HIS A 58 3.34 -5.36 -13.39
N HIS A 59 3.92 -6.09 -12.41
CA HIS A 59 3.29 -6.25 -11.09
C HIS A 59 3.24 -4.94 -10.34
N GLY A 60 4.30 -4.11 -10.44
CA GLY A 60 4.34 -2.77 -9.87
C GLY A 60 3.19 -1.91 -10.38
N TRP A 61 2.99 -1.84 -11.70
CA TRP A 61 1.89 -1.08 -12.30
C TRP A 61 0.52 -1.52 -11.80
N GLY A 62 0.26 -2.84 -11.81
CA GLY A 62 -1.01 -3.40 -11.34
C GLY A 62 -1.25 -3.09 -9.85
N ARG A 63 -0.22 -3.18 -9.01
CA ARG A 63 -0.31 -2.87 -7.57
C ARG A 63 -0.52 -1.38 -7.32
N THR A 64 0.11 -0.49 -8.09
CA THR A 64 -0.08 0.97 -7.96
C THR A 64 -1.53 1.38 -8.20
N PHE A 65 -2.19 0.85 -9.24
CA PHE A 65 -3.60 1.16 -9.49
C PHE A 65 -4.51 0.66 -8.36
N LYS A 66 -4.27 -0.56 -7.86
CA LYS A 66 -5.06 -1.16 -6.77
C LYS A 66 -4.91 -0.37 -5.47
N ASP A 67 -3.69 0.08 -5.15
CA ASP A 67 -3.42 0.91 -3.97
C ASP A 67 -4.08 2.29 -4.10
N LEU A 68 -4.03 2.91 -5.27
CA LEU A 68 -4.70 4.20 -5.54
C LEU A 68 -6.20 4.16 -5.23
N TYR A 69 -6.91 3.13 -5.71
CA TYR A 69 -8.34 2.98 -5.41
C TYR A 69 -8.60 2.67 -3.94
N SER A 70 -7.74 1.87 -3.30
CA SER A 70 -7.86 1.56 -1.87
C SER A 70 -7.71 2.81 -1.01
N ARG A 71 -6.72 3.67 -1.33
CA ARG A 71 -6.53 4.98 -0.69
C ARG A 71 -7.69 5.92 -0.96
N PHE A 72 -8.17 6.00 -2.19
CA PHE A 72 -9.34 6.82 -2.54
C PHE A 72 -10.56 6.46 -1.68
N TRP A 73 -10.91 5.17 -1.59
CA TRP A 73 -12.08 4.75 -0.81
C TRP A 73 -11.87 4.89 0.70
N THR A 74 -10.64 4.71 1.18
CA THR A 74 -10.26 5.02 2.56
C THR A 74 -10.51 6.50 2.87
N MET A 75 -10.02 7.41 2.03
CA MET A 75 -10.25 8.86 2.18
C MET A 75 -11.72 9.26 2.04
N ARG A 76 -12.56 8.42 1.43
CA ARG A 76 -14.02 8.56 1.37
C ARG A 76 -14.74 7.95 2.58
N GLY A 77 -14.01 7.58 3.63
CA GLY A 77 -14.57 7.08 4.89
C GLY A 77 -15.05 5.64 4.82
N ARG A 78 -14.47 4.79 3.98
CA ARG A 78 -14.86 3.37 3.88
C ARG A 78 -13.96 2.49 4.73
N GLU A 79 -14.53 1.41 5.27
CA GLU A 79 -13.76 0.33 5.88
C GLU A 79 -13.30 -0.67 4.81
N LEU A 80 -11.99 -0.95 4.75
CA LEU A 80 -11.40 -1.84 3.75
C LEU A 80 -10.77 -3.08 4.38
N ARG A 81 -10.91 -4.21 3.69
CA ARG A 81 -10.20 -5.46 3.99
C ARG A 81 -8.87 -5.47 3.23
N TRP A 82 -7.86 -4.80 3.78
CA TRP A 82 -6.52 -4.73 3.20
C TRP A 82 -5.84 -6.12 3.20
N GLN A 83 -6.05 -6.87 2.13
CA GLN A 83 -5.56 -8.25 2.01
C GLN A 83 -4.98 -8.51 0.63
N ASN A 84 -3.76 -9.01 0.63
CA ASN A 84 -3.07 -9.56 -0.54
C ASN A 84 -2.99 -11.08 -0.42
N GLY A 85 -2.74 -11.76 -1.54
CA GLY A 85 -2.56 -13.21 -1.57
C GLY A 85 -1.46 -13.63 -2.54
N PHE A 86 -0.98 -14.84 -2.32
CA PHE A 86 -0.09 -15.55 -3.24
C PHE A 86 -0.73 -16.88 -3.61
N ASP A 87 -0.59 -17.25 -4.88
CA ASP A 87 -0.98 -18.56 -5.39
C ASP A 87 0.26 -19.46 -5.36
N CYS A 88 0.16 -20.56 -4.61
CA CYS A 88 1.28 -21.44 -4.31
C CYS A 88 1.04 -22.87 -4.83
N GLN A 89 0.10 -23.05 -5.76
CA GLN A 89 -0.27 -24.35 -6.29
C GLN A 89 -0.08 -24.44 -7.81
N GLY A 90 -0.09 -25.66 -8.33
CA GLY A 90 -0.10 -25.97 -9.76
C GLY A 90 1.28 -26.12 -10.40
N LEU A 91 1.28 -26.52 -11.68
CA LEU A 91 2.47 -26.86 -12.47
C LEU A 91 3.50 -25.73 -12.57
N TRP A 92 3.08 -24.48 -12.36
CA TRP A 92 3.98 -23.33 -12.37
C TRP A 92 4.83 -23.20 -11.08
N VAL A 93 4.54 -24.02 -10.07
CA VAL A 93 5.22 -24.09 -8.77
C VAL A 93 5.95 -25.42 -8.57
N GLU A 94 5.40 -26.53 -9.10
CA GLU A 94 6.03 -27.88 -9.09
C GLU A 94 7.41 -27.89 -9.75
#